data_AF-A0A094PM86-F1
#
_entry.id   AF-A0A094PM86-F1
#
_cell.length_a   1.000
_cell.length_b   1.000
_cell.length_c   1.000
_cell.angle_alpha   90.00
_cell.angle_beta   90.00
_cell.angle_gamma   90.00
#
_symmetry.space_group_name_H-M   'P 1'
#
loop_
_entity.id
_entity.type
_entity.pdbx_description
1 polymer ?
#
loop_
_entity_poly.entity_id
_entity_poly.type
_entity_poly.pdbx_seq_one_letter_code
_entity_poly.pdbx_strand_id
1 'polypeptide(L)'
;MPPRRYDDHGIANALAQLKPNLRIWLADHSDDERASHELFDQQIQALSNRAPLEQLIALTVLATDLTQAAGAGPIIPPEAQRIVVQVFLDRLYDKAPGKSVEVRVPPFAAIQCVEGPAHTRGTPPNTIETDALTWIRLSTGRTPWAGAVEAHQVIVSGTRADLSALLPLT
;
A
#
# COMPACT_ATOMS: atom_id res chain seq x y z
N MET A 1 13.81 14.55 5.27
CA MET A 1 13.02 13.31 5.26
C MET A 1 12.58 13.01 6.68
N PRO A 2 11.28 12.85 6.97
CA PRO A 2 10.88 12.28 8.26
C PRO A 2 11.56 10.90 8.44
N PRO A 3 11.89 10.50 9.67
CA PRO A 3 12.54 9.22 9.89
C PRO A 3 11.66 8.07 9.39
N ARG A 4 12.27 7.06 8.75
CA ARG A 4 11.58 5.83 8.37
C ARG A 4 10.89 5.25 9.59
N ARG A 5 9.59 4.97 9.46
CA ARG A 5 8.75 4.46 10.57
C ARG A 5 8.73 2.91 10.62
N TYR A 6 9.66 2.27 9.93
CA TYR A 6 9.84 0.83 9.83
C TYR A 6 11.34 0.49 9.83
N ASP A 7 11.68 -0.65 10.42
CA ASP A 7 13.05 -1.16 10.58
C ASP A 7 13.18 -2.60 10.06
N ASP A 8 14.41 -3.10 10.01
CA ASP A 8 14.70 -4.44 9.48
C ASP A 8 14.02 -5.56 10.28
N HIS A 9 13.84 -5.35 11.59
CA HIS A 9 13.18 -6.32 12.46
C HIS A 9 11.68 -6.43 12.14
N GLY A 10 10.98 -5.29 12.02
CA GLY A 10 9.57 -5.25 11.64
C GLY A 10 9.34 -5.80 10.24
N ILE A 11 10.25 -5.52 9.29
CA ILE A 11 10.19 -6.10 7.94
C ILE A 11 10.32 -7.63 7.99
N ALA A 12 11.29 -8.15 8.75
CA ALA A 12 11.48 -9.59 8.90
C ALA A 12 10.27 -10.27 9.57
N ASN A 13 9.72 -9.67 10.62
CA ASN A 13 8.52 -10.18 11.30
C ASN A 13 7.30 -10.20 10.38
N ALA A 14 7.07 -9.11 9.63
CA ALA A 14 6.00 -9.02 8.66
C ALA A 14 6.10 -10.10 7.57
N LEU A 15 7.32 -10.35 7.06
CA LEU A 15 7.57 -11.43 6.09
C LEU A 15 7.32 -12.81 6.68
N ALA A 16 7.76 -13.05 7.92
CA ALA A 16 7.60 -14.33 8.61
C ALA A 16 6.12 -14.69 8.84
N GLN A 17 5.24 -13.69 8.98
CA GLN A 17 3.80 -13.90 9.09
C GLN A 17 3.10 -13.95 7.72
N LEU A 18 3.47 -13.06 6.78
CA LEU A 18 2.79 -12.94 5.50
C LEU A 18 2.99 -14.18 4.61
N LYS A 19 4.19 -14.75 4.59
CA LYS A 19 4.50 -15.94 3.77
C LYS A 19 3.61 -17.15 4.11
N PRO A 20 3.52 -17.62 5.38
CA PRO A 20 2.63 -18.73 5.71
C PRO A 20 1.15 -18.39 5.50
N ASN A 21 0.70 -17.17 5.79
CA ASN A 21 -0.69 -16.75 5.52
C ASN A 21 -1.05 -16.88 4.04
N LEU A 22 -0.17 -16.40 3.15
CA LEU A 22 -0.34 -16.53 1.69
C LEU A 22 -0.39 -17.99 1.25
N ARG A 23 0.51 -18.83 1.79
CA ARG A 23 0.55 -20.26 1.45
C ARG A 23 -0.76 -20.95 1.81
N ILE A 24 -1.23 -20.76 3.04
CA ILE A 24 -2.49 -21.34 3.54
C ILE A 24 -3.66 -20.86 2.69
N TRP A 25 -3.74 -19.55 2.43
CA TRP A 25 -4.83 -18.99 1.64
C TRP A 25 -4.88 -19.55 0.21
N LEU A 26 -3.72 -19.70 -0.44
CA LEU A 26 -3.62 -20.28 -1.79
C LEU A 26 -4.03 -21.76 -1.83
N ALA A 27 -3.80 -22.52 -0.75
CA ALA A 27 -4.28 -23.89 -0.63
C ALA A 27 -5.80 -23.92 -0.47
N ASP A 28 -6.36 -23.05 0.37
CA ASP A 28 -7.80 -22.98 0.65
C ASP A 28 -8.63 -22.48 -0.55
N HIS A 29 -8.02 -21.75 -1.49
CA HIS A 29 -8.69 -21.09 -2.62
C HIS A 29 -8.27 -21.65 -3.98
N SER A 30 -7.75 -22.88 -4.03
CA SER A 30 -7.34 -23.55 -5.26
C SER A 30 -8.00 -24.91 -5.43
N ASP A 31 -8.38 -25.22 -6.66
CA ASP A 31 -8.86 -26.55 -7.05
C ASP A 31 -7.70 -27.58 -7.14
N ASP A 32 -6.46 -27.12 -7.25
CA ASP A 32 -5.23 -27.94 -7.25
C ASP A 32 -4.22 -27.38 -6.23
N GLU A 33 -4.25 -27.94 -5.03
CA GLU A 33 -3.40 -27.55 -3.90
C GLU A 33 -1.91 -27.72 -4.21
N ARG A 34 -1.53 -28.79 -4.94
CA ARG A 34 -0.13 -29.06 -5.27
C ARG A 34 0.41 -28.01 -6.23
N ALA A 35 -0.35 -27.68 -7.28
CA ALA A 35 0.02 -26.63 -8.21
C ALA A 35 0.13 -25.26 -7.51
N SER A 36 -0.78 -24.93 -6.59
CA SER A 36 -0.70 -23.71 -5.77
C SER A 36 0.57 -23.62 -4.95
N HIS A 37 0.95 -24.72 -4.27
CA HIS A 37 2.18 -24.78 -3.50
C HIS A 37 3.43 -24.61 -4.38
N GLU A 38 3.47 -25.26 -5.54
CA GLU A 38 4.58 -25.12 -6.49
C GLU A 38 4.73 -23.69 -7.00
N LEU A 39 3.62 -23.04 -7.38
CA LEU A 39 3.62 -21.63 -7.81
C LEU A 39 4.07 -20.68 -6.69
N PHE A 40 3.61 -20.91 -5.46
CA PHE A 40 4.03 -20.13 -4.31
C PHE A 40 5.55 -20.28 -4.08
N ASP A 41 6.07 -21.51 -4.09
CA ASP A 41 7.49 -21.78 -3.88
C ASP A 41 8.35 -21.16 -4.99
N GLN A 42 7.89 -21.21 -6.25
CA GLN A 42 8.53 -20.51 -7.38
C GLN A 42 8.56 -18.99 -7.18
N GLN A 43 7.46 -18.39 -6.72
CA GLN A 43 7.39 -16.96 -6.47
C GLN A 43 8.31 -16.53 -5.32
N ILE A 44 8.36 -17.31 -4.23
CA ILE A 44 9.29 -17.06 -3.12
C ILE A 44 10.74 -17.16 -3.59
N GLN A 45 11.06 -18.16 -4.40
CA GLN A 45 12.39 -18.32 -4.98
C GLN A 45 12.76 -17.15 -5.91
N ALA A 46 11.83 -16.67 -6.73
CA ALA A 46 12.06 -15.52 -7.62
C ALA A 46 12.34 -14.21 -6.85
N LEU A 47 11.87 -14.12 -5.61
CA LEU A 47 12.08 -12.97 -4.73
C LEU A 47 13.31 -13.10 -3.83
N SER A 48 13.98 -14.27 -3.77
CA SER A 48 15.00 -14.58 -2.76
C SER A 48 16.21 -13.63 -2.79
N ASN A 49 16.56 -13.12 -3.97
CA ASN A 49 17.71 -12.24 -4.18
C ASN A 49 17.39 -10.75 -3.96
N ARG A 50 16.12 -10.42 -3.70
CA ARG A 50 15.68 -9.04 -3.47
C ARG A 50 15.88 -8.63 -2.01
N ALA A 51 16.04 -7.34 -1.77
CA ALA A 51 16.08 -6.82 -0.41
C ALA A 51 14.78 -7.17 0.35
N PRO A 52 14.82 -7.44 1.66
CA PRO A 52 13.63 -7.84 2.42
C PRO A 52 12.44 -6.90 2.27
N LEU A 53 12.68 -5.58 2.20
CA LEU A 53 11.63 -4.59 1.97
C LEU A 53 10.93 -4.79 0.62
N GLU A 54 11.70 -5.06 -0.44
CA GLU A 54 11.16 -5.32 -1.78
C GLU A 54 10.36 -6.63 -1.81
N GLN A 55 10.82 -7.67 -1.10
CA GLN A 55 10.06 -8.91 -0.94
C GLN A 55 8.71 -8.62 -0.25
N LEU A 56 8.72 -7.83 0.83
CA LEU A 56 7.52 -7.50 1.59
C LEU A 56 6.51 -6.73 0.75
N ILE A 57 6.96 -5.73 0.00
CA ILE A 57 6.12 -4.98 -0.94
C ILE A 57 5.53 -5.93 -1.99
N ALA A 58 6.36 -6.74 -2.65
CA ALA A 58 5.91 -7.65 -3.71
C ALA A 58 4.86 -8.65 -3.22
N LEU A 59 5.09 -9.28 -2.06
CA LEU A 59 4.16 -10.25 -1.48
C LEU A 59 2.87 -9.60 -0.98
N THR A 60 2.95 -8.38 -0.44
CA THR A 60 1.76 -7.64 0.02
C THR A 60 0.89 -7.23 -1.16
N VAL A 61 1.49 -6.80 -2.27
CA VAL A 61 0.78 -6.47 -3.51
C VAL A 61 0.14 -7.73 -4.10
N LEU A 62 0.88 -8.84 -4.18
CA LEU A 62 0.32 -10.13 -4.63
C LEU A 62 -0.87 -10.56 -3.76
N ALA A 63 -0.72 -10.51 -2.44
CA ALA A 63 -1.81 -10.83 -1.51
C ALA A 63 -3.04 -9.95 -1.74
N THR A 64 -2.83 -8.64 -1.96
CA THR A 64 -3.91 -7.68 -2.23
C THR A 64 -4.64 -8.02 -3.52
N ASP A 65 -3.91 -8.36 -4.59
CA ASP A 65 -4.49 -8.72 -5.88
C ASP A 65 -5.28 -10.03 -5.82
N LEU A 66 -4.74 -11.03 -5.11
CA LEU A 66 -5.40 -12.32 -4.89
C LEU A 66 -6.70 -12.18 -4.09
N THR A 67 -6.67 -11.49 -2.95
CA THR A 67 -7.86 -11.31 -2.11
C THR A 67 -8.93 -10.48 -2.81
N GLN A 68 -8.52 -9.48 -3.59
CA GLN A 68 -9.44 -8.67 -4.39
C GLN A 68 -10.14 -9.52 -5.47
N ALA A 69 -9.39 -10.37 -6.18
CA ALA A 69 -9.93 -11.23 -7.23
C ALA A 69 -10.92 -12.27 -6.68
N ALA A 70 -10.65 -12.79 -5.49
CA ALA A 70 -11.50 -13.77 -4.82
C ALA A 70 -12.71 -13.15 -4.08
N GLY A 71 -12.75 -11.83 -3.89
CA GLY A 71 -13.73 -11.19 -3.01
C GLY A 71 -13.59 -11.64 -1.54
N ALA A 72 -12.39 -12.06 -1.13
CA ALA A 72 -12.09 -12.62 0.18
C ALA A 72 -11.46 -11.57 1.12
N GLY A 73 -11.56 -11.81 2.43
CA GLY A 73 -10.98 -10.93 3.45
C GLY A 73 -9.44 -10.87 3.39
N PRO A 74 -8.83 -9.84 4.02
CA PRO A 74 -7.39 -9.60 3.90
C PRO A 74 -6.58 -10.67 4.66
N ILE A 75 -5.67 -11.33 3.95
CA ILE A 75 -4.67 -12.25 4.51
C ILE A 75 -3.39 -11.56 4.97
N ILE A 76 -3.31 -10.25 4.74
CA ILE A 76 -2.11 -9.45 4.94
C ILE A 76 -2.04 -9.06 6.43
N PRO A 77 -0.98 -9.45 7.16
CA PRO A 77 -0.80 -9.04 8.54
C PRO A 77 -0.84 -7.51 8.69
N PRO A 78 -1.42 -6.97 9.78
CA PRO A 78 -1.48 -5.52 10.01
C PRO A 78 -0.11 -4.83 9.95
N GLU A 79 0.94 -5.52 10.40
CA GLU A 79 2.30 -4.99 10.32
C GLU A 79 2.82 -4.88 8.88
N ALA A 80 2.53 -5.86 8.02
CA ALA A 80 2.87 -5.80 6.59
C ALA A 80 2.14 -4.63 5.91
N GLN A 81 0.84 -4.46 6.19
CA GLN A 81 0.07 -3.32 5.68
C GLN A 81 0.67 -1.99 6.16
N ARG A 82 0.94 -1.86 7.47
CA ARG A 82 1.55 -0.67 8.05
C ARG A 82 2.86 -0.28 7.36
N ILE A 83 3.78 -1.23 7.21
CA ILE A 83 5.09 -0.98 6.62
C ILE A 83 4.95 -0.57 5.16
N VAL A 84 4.17 -1.32 4.35
CA VAL A 84 4.02 -1.02 2.92
C VAL A 84 3.30 0.30 2.69
N VAL A 85 2.28 0.64 3.50
CA VAL A 85 1.64 1.96 3.50
C VAL A 85 2.66 3.05 3.77
N GLN A 86 3.46 2.90 4.82
CA GLN A 86 4.48 3.89 5.20
C GLN A 86 5.54 4.05 4.10
N VAL A 87 6.00 2.96 3.47
CA VAL A 87 6.93 3.03 2.33
C VAL A 87 6.34 3.84 1.19
N PHE A 88 5.10 3.59 0.77
CA PHE A 88 4.51 4.32 -0.33
C PHE A 88 4.22 5.79 0.02
N LEU A 89 3.87 6.10 1.27
CA LEU A 89 3.77 7.49 1.72
C LEU A 89 5.15 8.17 1.71
N ASP A 90 6.21 7.51 2.17
CA ASP A 90 7.57 8.04 2.07
C ASP A 90 7.96 8.33 0.62
N ARG A 91 7.65 7.41 -0.30
CA ARG A 91 7.90 7.61 -1.75
C ARG A 91 7.08 8.76 -2.32
N LEU A 92 5.83 8.95 -1.89
CA LEU A 92 5.04 10.12 -2.29
C LEU A 92 5.70 11.41 -1.80
N TYR A 93 6.13 11.43 -0.54
CA TYR A 93 6.81 12.59 0.04
C TYR A 93 8.10 12.92 -0.70
N ASP A 94 8.92 11.91 -1.00
CA ASP A 94 10.17 12.11 -1.73
C ASP A 94 9.92 12.63 -3.16
N LYS A 95 8.84 12.18 -3.80
CA LYS A 95 8.43 12.64 -5.15
C LYS A 95 7.85 14.05 -5.15
N ALA A 96 7.12 14.44 -4.10
CA ALA A 96 6.44 15.72 -3.99
C ALA A 96 6.50 16.25 -2.54
N PRO A 97 7.64 16.78 -2.07
CA PRO A 97 7.74 17.29 -0.71
C PRO A 97 6.86 18.52 -0.54
N GLY A 98 6.39 18.77 0.68
CA GLY A 98 5.62 19.96 0.98
C GLY A 98 4.66 19.80 2.15
N LYS A 99 3.73 20.75 2.26
CA LYS A 99 2.76 20.82 3.37
C LYS A 99 1.36 21.25 2.92
N SER A 100 1.11 21.25 1.61
CA SER A 100 -0.14 21.78 1.07
C SER A 100 -1.26 20.75 1.09
N VAL A 101 -0.93 19.45 1.00
CA VAL A 101 -1.87 18.33 0.98
C VAL A 101 -1.53 17.34 2.11
N GLU A 102 -2.51 16.99 2.93
CA GLU A 102 -2.40 15.91 3.92
C GLU A 102 -2.96 14.61 3.33
N VAL A 103 -2.16 13.53 3.35
CA VAL A 103 -2.59 12.19 2.93
C VAL A 103 -2.63 11.30 4.16
N ARG A 104 -3.78 10.68 4.40
CA ARG A 104 -4.10 9.88 5.58
C ARG A 104 -4.50 8.48 5.17
N VAL A 105 -3.85 7.49 5.78
CA VAL A 105 -4.13 6.06 5.57
C VAL A 105 -4.33 5.43 6.94
N PRO A 106 -5.50 5.63 7.58
CA PRO A 106 -5.77 5.06 8.90
C PRO A 106 -5.84 3.53 8.87
N PRO A 107 -5.43 2.84 9.95
CA PRO A 107 -4.89 3.40 11.21
C PRO A 107 -3.36 3.67 11.16
N PHE A 108 -2.72 3.53 10.00
CA PHE A 108 -1.27 3.32 9.93
C PHE A 108 -0.42 4.57 9.90
N ALA A 109 -0.80 5.57 9.09
CA ALA A 109 0.03 6.76 8.92
C ALA A 109 -0.70 7.91 8.26
N ALA A 110 -0.14 9.11 8.45
CA ALA A 110 -0.40 10.28 7.63
C ALA A 110 0.90 11.02 7.35
N ILE A 111 0.94 11.72 6.22
CA ILE A 111 2.01 12.66 5.83
C ILE A 111 1.41 13.95 5.30
N GLN A 112 2.23 15.00 5.26
CA GLN A 112 1.95 16.15 4.41
C GLN A 112 2.92 16.16 3.24
N CYS A 113 2.43 16.51 2.05
CA CYS A 113 3.17 16.52 0.82
C CYS A 113 2.62 17.64 -0.10
N VAL A 114 3.19 17.72 -1.31
CA VAL A 114 2.88 18.71 -2.36
C VAL A 114 3.22 20.14 -1.95
N GLU A 115 3.98 20.82 -2.80
CA GLU A 115 4.39 22.20 -2.58
C GLU A 115 3.22 23.20 -2.66
N GLY A 116 3.42 24.34 -1.99
CA GLY A 116 2.55 25.51 -2.07
C GLY A 116 1.91 25.88 -0.73
N PRO A 117 0.98 26.84 -0.75
CA PRO A 117 0.46 27.44 0.46
C PRO A 117 -0.28 26.40 1.31
N ALA A 118 -0.07 26.50 2.62
CA ALA A 118 -0.94 25.84 3.57
C ALA A 118 -2.34 26.46 3.50
N HIS A 119 -3.35 25.72 3.94
CA HIS A 119 -4.70 26.27 4.03
C HIS A 119 -4.69 27.55 4.87
N THR A 120 -5.43 28.56 4.43
CA THR A 120 -5.67 29.79 5.20
C THR A 120 -7.00 29.67 5.95
N ARG A 121 -7.24 30.58 6.91
CA ARG A 121 -8.53 30.64 7.61
C ARG A 121 -9.66 30.83 6.59
N GLY A 122 -10.64 29.92 6.58
CA GLY A 122 -11.81 29.98 5.70
C GLY A 122 -11.76 29.10 4.43
N THR A 123 -10.60 28.54 4.06
CA THR A 123 -10.49 27.55 2.99
C THR A 123 -10.41 26.14 3.60
N PRO A 124 -11.20 25.15 3.11
CA PRO A 124 -11.07 23.77 3.55
C PRO A 124 -9.63 23.26 3.36
N PRO A 125 -9.09 22.45 4.30
CA PRO A 125 -7.77 21.86 4.13
C PRO A 125 -7.76 20.91 2.93
N ASN A 126 -6.63 20.83 2.21
CA ASN A 126 -6.46 19.81 1.18
C ASN A 126 -6.14 18.49 1.87
N THR A 127 -7.10 17.58 1.92
CA THR A 127 -6.95 16.28 2.58
C THR A 127 -7.35 15.16 1.65
N ILE A 128 -6.62 14.06 1.74
CA ILE A 128 -6.90 12.80 1.06
C ILE A 128 -6.92 11.72 2.13
N GLU A 129 -8.00 10.97 2.23
CA GLU A 129 -8.13 9.85 3.16
C GLU A 129 -8.59 8.59 2.42
N THR A 130 -7.94 7.46 2.69
CA THR A 130 -8.26 6.17 2.07
C THR A 130 -7.80 5.01 2.96
N ASP A 131 -8.33 3.81 2.75
CA ASP A 131 -7.88 2.62 3.45
C ASP A 131 -6.53 2.10 2.91
N ALA A 132 -5.90 1.19 3.66
CA ALA A 132 -4.59 0.66 3.34
C ALA A 132 -4.54 -0.12 2.02
N LEU A 133 -5.56 -0.92 1.71
CA LEU A 133 -5.58 -1.73 0.48
C LEU A 133 -5.77 -0.84 -0.74
N THR A 134 -6.69 0.12 -0.67
CA THR A 134 -6.88 1.11 -1.73
C THR A 134 -5.59 1.92 -1.96
N TRP A 135 -4.93 2.37 -0.88
CA TRP A 135 -3.63 3.07 -0.99
C TRP A 135 -2.56 2.22 -1.68
N ILE A 136 -2.42 0.95 -1.31
CA ILE A 136 -1.45 0.03 -1.94
C ILE A 136 -1.75 -0.14 -3.42
N ARG A 137 -3.02 -0.33 -3.80
CA ARG A 137 -3.44 -0.51 -5.20
C ARG A 137 -3.21 0.75 -6.04
N LEU A 138 -3.49 1.93 -5.51
CA LEU A 138 -3.19 3.22 -6.15
C LEU A 138 -1.68 3.41 -6.33
N SER A 139 -0.91 3.19 -5.26
CA SER A 139 0.55 3.34 -5.26
C SER A 139 1.24 2.40 -6.22
N THR A 140 0.58 1.31 -6.61
CA THR A 140 1.11 0.30 -7.52
C THR A 140 0.41 0.28 -8.89
N GLY A 141 -0.52 1.22 -9.15
CA GLY A 141 -1.21 1.35 -10.43
C GLY A 141 -2.24 0.24 -10.73
N ARG A 142 -2.64 -0.57 -9.75
CA ARG A 142 -3.71 -1.59 -9.91
C ARG A 142 -5.12 -1.00 -9.86
N THR A 143 -5.25 0.23 -9.37
CA THR A 143 -6.48 1.01 -9.42
C THR A 143 -6.13 2.41 -9.92
N PRO A 144 -6.85 2.97 -10.91
CA PRO A 144 -6.65 4.35 -11.33
C PRO A 144 -7.21 5.33 -10.29
N TRP A 145 -6.56 6.49 -10.13
CA TRP A 145 -6.98 7.53 -9.19
C TRP A 145 -8.45 7.93 -9.36
N ALA A 146 -8.86 8.28 -10.57
CA ALA A 146 -10.23 8.71 -10.85
C ALA A 146 -11.27 7.65 -10.46
N GLY A 147 -11.00 6.38 -10.78
CA GLY A 147 -11.89 5.28 -10.42
C GLY A 147 -12.03 5.08 -8.91
N ALA A 148 -10.94 5.25 -8.14
CA ALA A 148 -11.00 5.13 -6.69
C ALA A 148 -11.77 6.28 -6.03
N VAL A 149 -11.69 7.49 -6.58
CA VAL A 149 -12.47 8.65 -6.12
C VAL A 149 -13.95 8.47 -6.47
N GLU A 150 -14.28 8.08 -7.71
CA GLU A 150 -15.66 7.82 -8.15
C GLU A 150 -16.32 6.70 -7.33
N ALA A 151 -15.56 5.65 -6.99
CA ALA A 151 -16.01 4.56 -6.14
C ALA A 151 -16.06 4.92 -4.65
N HIS A 152 -15.76 6.17 -4.25
CA HIS A 152 -15.71 6.63 -2.86
C HIS A 152 -14.74 5.84 -1.97
N GLN A 153 -13.72 5.20 -2.57
CA GLN A 153 -12.64 4.54 -1.86
C GLN A 153 -11.55 5.53 -1.41
N VAL A 154 -11.53 6.70 -2.05
CA VAL A 154 -10.70 7.85 -1.67
C VAL A 154 -11.60 9.03 -1.39
N ILE A 155 -11.49 9.58 -0.19
CA ILE A 155 -12.18 10.79 0.22
C ILE A 155 -11.23 11.96 -0.02
N VAL A 156 -11.63 12.91 -0.85
CA VAL A 156 -10.87 14.11 -1.17
C VAL A 156 -11.59 15.37 -0.67
N SER A 157 -10.83 16.31 -0.14
CA SER A 157 -11.32 17.64 0.24
C SER A 157 -10.27 18.68 -0.18
N GLY A 158 -10.71 19.84 -0.68
CA GLY A 158 -9.84 20.91 -1.16
C GLY A 158 -9.43 20.77 -2.63
N THR A 159 -9.10 21.90 -3.26
CA THR A 159 -8.88 21.98 -4.71
C THR A 159 -7.54 21.42 -5.18
N ARG A 160 -6.61 21.15 -4.26
CA ARG A 160 -5.28 20.59 -4.56
C ARG A 160 -5.14 19.12 -4.15
N ALA A 161 -6.21 18.50 -3.64
CA ALA A 161 -6.24 17.10 -3.22
C ALA A 161 -6.36 16.15 -4.43
N ASP A 162 -5.36 16.18 -5.31
CA ASP A 162 -5.26 15.33 -6.49
C ASP A 162 -3.86 14.71 -6.59
N LEU A 163 -3.78 13.38 -6.58
CA LEU A 163 -2.54 12.63 -6.73
C LEU A 163 -2.41 11.92 -8.09
N SER A 164 -3.33 12.14 -9.03
CA SER A 164 -3.35 11.45 -10.33
C SER A 164 -2.02 11.53 -11.08
N ALA A 165 -1.37 12.71 -11.07
CA ALA A 165 -0.07 12.92 -11.71
C ALA A 165 1.13 12.39 -10.90
N LEU A 166 0.93 12.02 -9.64
CA LEU A 166 1.97 11.54 -8.73
C LEU A 166 1.98 10.01 -8.58
N LEU A 167 0.90 9.34 -8.97
CA LEU A 167 0.78 7.88 -8.95
C LEU A 167 1.14 7.27 -10.32
N PRO A 168 1.67 6.02 -10.38
CA PRO A 168 2.05 5.17 -9.26
C PRO A 168 3.40 5.57 -8.62
N LEU A 169 3.73 4.88 -7.52
CA LEU A 169 4.89 5.10 -6.64
C LEU A 169 5.80 3.86 -6.57
N THR A 170 5.76 2.98 -7.57
CA THR A 170 6.58 1.75 -7.65
C THR A 170 8.02 2.01 -8.02
#